data_AF-A0A2V6NNX1-F1
#
_entry.id   AF-A0A2V6NNX1-F1
#
_cell.length_a   1.000
_cell.length_b   1.000
_cell.length_c   1.000
_cell.angle_alpha   90.00
_cell.angle_beta   90.00
_cell.angle_gamma   90.00
#
_symmetry.space_group_name_H-M   'P 1'
#
loop_
_entity.id
_entity.type
_entity.pdbx_description
1 polymer ?
#
loop_
_entity_poly.entity_id
_entity_poly.type
_entity_poly.pdbx_seq_one_letter_code
_entity_poly.pdbx_strand_id
1 'polypeptide(L)'
;NFAVKLLLGLVTYGAVCLAWVFFRASDFTIATRMLRGMFGGHPHGDAILATREMLQIGIVTFFMMLAHWSLRETNIETAVTRLPRWVVTTAWALMACAIILTQGSSNAFIYFQF
;
A
#
# COMPACT_ATOMS: atom_id res chain seq x y z
N ASN A 1 -8.04 6.92 -23.85
CA ASN A 1 -9.28 6.88 -23.05
C ASN A 1 -8.91 6.76 -21.57
N PHE A 2 -9.30 7.74 -20.75
CA PHE A 2 -9.01 7.77 -19.31
C PHE A 2 -9.58 6.54 -18.58
N ALA A 3 -10.82 6.15 -18.88
CA ALA A 3 -11.49 5.03 -18.23
C ALA A 3 -10.74 3.70 -18.42
N VAL A 4 -10.20 3.47 -19.63
CA VAL A 4 -9.41 2.26 -19.93
C VAL A 4 -8.13 2.23 -19.09
N LYS A 5 -7.41 3.36 -18.99
CA LYS A 5 -6.19 3.42 -18.18
C LYS A 5 -6.49 3.20 -16.70
N LEU A 6 -7.59 3.76 -16.19
CA LEU A 6 -8.01 3.59 -14.80
C LEU A 6 -8.35 2.13 -14.52
N LEU A 7 -9.15 1.50 -15.39
CA LEU A 7 -9.51 0.09 -15.27
C LEU A 7 -8.27 -0.82 -15.30
N LEU A 8 -7.34 -0.59 -16.23
CA LEU A 8 -6.10 -1.34 -16.29
C LEU A 8 -5.28 -1.18 -15.00
N GLY A 9 -5.18 0.04 -14.46
CA GLY A 9 -4.49 0.29 -13.19
C GLY A 9 -5.11 -0.47 -12.01
N LEU A 10 -6.45 -0.48 -11.91
CA LEU A 10 -7.16 -1.24 -10.87
C LEU A 10 -7.00 -2.75 -11.04
N VAL A 11 -7.05 -3.25 -12.28
CA VAL A 11 -6.80 -4.67 -12.58
C VAL A 11 -5.37 -5.06 -12.20
N THR A 12 -4.37 -4.24 -12.55
CA THR A 12 -2.98 -4.50 -12.16
C THR A 12 -2.83 -4.51 -10.64
N TYR A 13 -3.39 -3.53 -9.94
CA TYR A 13 -3.36 -3.48 -8.48
C TYR A 13 -3.99 -4.74 -7.86
N GLY A 14 -5.18 -5.11 -8.32
CA GLY A 14 -5.87 -6.33 -7.86
C GLY A 14 -5.09 -7.61 -8.14
N ALA A 15 -4.50 -7.74 -9.33
CA ALA A 15 -3.67 -8.89 -9.70
C ALA A 15 -2.43 -9.01 -8.82
N VAL A 16 -1.77 -7.89 -8.52
CA VAL A 16 -0.63 -7.86 -7.60
C VAL A 16 -1.05 -8.24 -6.19
N CYS A 17 -2.17 -7.71 -5.68
CA CYS A 17 -2.71 -8.10 -4.36
C CYS A 17 -2.99 -9.60 -4.27
N LEU A 18 -3.58 -10.21 -5.32
CA LEU A 18 -3.83 -11.65 -5.38
C LEU A 18 -2.53 -12.45 -5.41
N ALA A 19 -1.55 -12.04 -6.23
CA ALA A 19 -0.25 -12.71 -6.29
C ALA A 19 0.48 -12.65 -4.95
N TRP A 20 0.38 -11.51 -4.24
CA TRP A 20 1.06 -11.30 -2.97
C TRP A 20 0.56 -12.21 -1.84
N VAL A 21 -0.66 -12.73 -1.92
CA VAL A 21 -1.18 -13.71 -0.96
C VAL A 21 -0.26 -14.94 -0.85
N PHE A 22 0.26 -15.44 -1.98
CA PHE A 22 1.15 -16.59 -2.01
C PHE A 22 2.53 -16.30 -1.43
N PHE A 23 3.04 -15.08 -1.61
CA PHE A 23 4.32 -14.66 -1.04
C PHE A 23 4.22 -14.37 0.46
N ARG A 24 3.03 -14.01 0.96
CA ARG A 24 2.81 -13.67 2.37
C ARG A 24 2.46 -14.86 3.24
N ALA A 25 1.70 -15.82 2.70
CA ALA A 25 1.27 -16.99 3.45
C ALA A 25 2.47 -17.91 3.75
N SER A 26 2.45 -18.56 4.92
CA SER A 26 3.49 -19.54 5.30
C SER A 26 3.38 -20.87 4.55
N ASP A 27 2.20 -21.18 4.01
CA ASP A 27 1.90 -22.41 3.28
C ASP A 27 0.65 -22.22 2.38
N PHE A 28 0.39 -23.23 1.54
CA PHE A 28 -0.72 -23.23 0.60
C PHE A 28 -2.10 -23.30 1.26
N THR A 29 -2.21 -23.88 2.46
CA THR A 29 -3.47 -23.96 3.21
C THR A 29 -3.88 -22.57 3.67
N ILE A 30 -2.95 -21.79 4.23
CA ILE A 30 -3.18 -20.40 4.63
C ILE A 30 -3.47 -19.52 3.40
N ALA A 31 -2.71 -19.66 2.31
CA ALA A 31 -2.96 -18.92 1.08
C ALA A 31 -4.40 -19.14 0.55
N THR A 32 -4.84 -20.40 0.49
CA THR A 32 -6.20 -20.76 0.05
C THR A 32 -7.27 -20.19 0.98
N ARG A 33 -7.04 -20.22 2.29
CA ARG A 33 -7.96 -19.64 3.29
C ARG A 33 -8.08 -18.12 3.14
N MET A 34 -6.97 -17.43 2.88
CA MET A 34 -6.96 -15.98 2.61
C MET A 34 -7.73 -15.65 1.33
N LEU A 35 -7.45 -16.35 0.22
CA LEU A 35 -8.16 -16.15 -1.05
C LEU A 35 -9.67 -16.38 -0.92
N ARG A 36 -10.11 -17.47 -0.28
CA ARG A 36 -11.54 -17.70 -0.02
C ARG A 36 -12.15 -16.56 0.80
N GLY A 37 -11.42 -16.03 1.78
CA GLY A 37 -11.88 -14.92 2.61
C GLY A 37 -12.07 -13.62 1.83
N MET A 38 -11.18 -13.33 0.87
CA MET A 38 -11.31 -12.13 0.02
C MET A 38 -12.60 -12.10 -0.80
N PHE A 39 -13.18 -13.26 -1.11
CA PHE A 39 -14.43 -13.41 -1.87
C PHE A 39 -15.63 -13.85 -1.00
N GLY A 40 -15.56 -13.67 0.32
CA GLY A 40 -16.69 -13.93 1.23
C GLY A 40 -16.95 -15.42 1.52
N GLY A 41 -15.99 -16.31 1.26
CA GLY A 41 -16.11 -17.75 1.48
C GLY A 41 -16.04 -18.22 2.93
N HIS A 42 -16.08 -17.32 3.92
CA HIS A 42 -16.09 -17.65 5.36
C HIS A 42 -17.49 -17.39 5.93
N PRO A 43 -18.27 -18.43 6.32
CA PRO A 43 -19.64 -18.29 6.82
C PRO A 43 -19.75 -17.51 8.13
N HIS A 44 -18.72 -17.63 8.98
CA HIS A 44 -18.59 -16.97 10.29
C HIS A 44 -17.18 -16.40 10.40
N GLY A 45 -16.89 -15.37 9.61
CA GLY A 45 -15.61 -14.67 9.69
C GLY A 45 -15.63 -13.65 10.82
N ASP A 46 -14.90 -13.91 11.90
CA ASP A 46 -14.61 -12.88 12.89
C ASP A 46 -13.90 -11.70 12.20
N ALA A 47 -14.23 -10.49 12.61
CA ALA A 47 -13.59 -9.28 12.10
C ALA A 47 -12.11 -9.31 12.48
N ILE A 48 -11.25 -9.64 11.52
CA ILE A 48 -9.78 -9.66 11.71
C ILE A 48 -9.26 -8.23 11.90
N LEU A 49 -9.91 -7.25 11.27
CA LEU A 49 -9.60 -5.83 11.40
C LEU A 49 -10.79 -5.08 12.00
N ALA A 50 -10.48 -4.14 12.88
CA ALA A 50 -11.47 -3.16 13.33
C ALA A 50 -11.86 -2.22 12.18
N THR A 51 -13.07 -1.65 12.22
CA THR A 51 -13.55 -0.68 11.22
C THR A 51 -12.60 0.51 11.05
N ARG A 52 -11.95 0.94 12.15
CA ARG A 52 -10.93 2.00 12.14
C ARG A 52 -9.72 1.62 11.27
N GLU A 53 -9.26 0.37 11.35
CA GLU A 53 -8.11 -0.11 10.59
C GLU A 53 -8.45 -0.25 9.11
N MET A 54 -9.66 -0.75 8.80
CA MET A 54 -10.17 -0.80 7.43
C MET A 54 -10.23 0.60 6.80
N LEU A 55 -10.74 1.58 7.54
CA LEU A 55 -10.81 2.97 7.08
C LEU A 55 -9.40 3.54 6.87
N GLN A 56 -8.48 3.31 7.80
CA GLN A 56 -7.08 3.75 7.68
C GLN A 56 -6.42 3.16 6.43
N ILE A 57 -6.56 1.85 6.18
CA ILE A 57 -6.01 1.18 4.99
C ILE A 57 -6.64 1.74 3.72
N GLY A 58 -7.96 1.94 3.70
CA GLY A 58 -8.67 2.51 2.56
C GLY A 58 -8.17 3.92 2.21
N ILE A 59 -8.04 4.79 3.22
CA ILE A 59 -7.54 6.17 3.05
C ILE A 59 -6.12 6.17 2.51
N VAL A 60 -5.22 5.41 3.13
CA VAL A 60 -3.80 5.34 2.71
C VAL A 60 -3.69 4.81 1.29
N THR A 61 -4.43 3.74 0.96
CA THR A 61 -4.42 3.13 -0.38
C THR A 61 -4.94 4.10 -1.44
N PHE A 62 -6.01 4.83 -1.13
CA PHE A 62 -6.60 5.83 -2.02
C PHE A 62 -5.60 6.95 -2.36
N PHE A 63 -4.99 7.57 -1.34
CA PHE A 63 -4.02 8.64 -1.55
C PHE A 63 -2.73 8.14 -2.22
N MET A 64 -2.27 6.92 -1.90
CA MET A 64 -1.15 6.29 -2.58
C MET A 64 -1.44 6.11 -4.07
N MET A 65 -2.63 5.59 -4.43
CA MET A 65 -3.02 5.41 -5.83
C MET A 65 -3.12 6.76 -6.57
N LEU A 66 -3.67 7.78 -5.91
CA LEU A 66 -3.74 9.14 -6.44
C LEU A 66 -2.35 9.72 -6.71
N ALA A 67 -1.41 9.54 -5.78
CA ALA A 67 -0.03 10.00 -5.93
C ALA A 67 0.66 9.32 -7.11
N HIS A 68 0.59 7.98 -7.20
CA HIS A 68 1.16 7.23 -8.33
C HIS A 68 0.54 7.65 -9.66
N TRP A 69 -0.76 7.89 -9.68
CA TRP A 69 -1.44 8.35 -10.89
C TRP A 69 -0.98 9.75 -11.30
N SER A 70 -0.90 10.69 -10.34
CA SER A 70 -0.46 12.07 -10.60
C SER A 70 0.98 12.15 -11.08
N LEU A 71 1.85 11.24 -10.63
CA LEU A 71 3.28 11.23 -10.97
C LEU A 71 3.59 10.36 -12.20
N ARG A 72 2.61 9.63 -12.75
CA ARG A 72 2.80 8.62 -13.81
C ARG A 72 3.56 9.13 -15.05
N GLU A 73 3.33 10.37 -15.44
CA GLU A 73 3.93 10.99 -16.64
C GLU A 73 4.89 12.14 -16.26
N THR A 74 5.31 12.22 -14.99
CA THR A 74 6.16 13.31 -14.48
C THR A 74 7.41 12.75 -13.82
N ASN A 75 8.55 13.38 -14.04
CA ASN A 75 9.76 13.05 -13.30
C ASN A 75 9.69 13.64 -11.88
N ILE A 76 10.14 12.88 -10.88
CA ILE A 76 10.11 13.30 -9.47
C ILE A 76 10.89 14.61 -9.28
N GLU A 77 12.02 14.78 -9.95
CA GLU A 77 12.80 16.03 -9.92
C GLU A 77 11.96 17.24 -10.37
N THR A 78 11.20 17.09 -11.46
CA THR A 78 10.30 18.13 -11.96
C THR A 78 9.13 18.38 -11.01
N ALA A 79 8.61 17.34 -10.37
CA ALA A 79 7.54 17.48 -9.38
C ALA A 79 8.02 18.24 -8.12
N VAL A 80 9.23 17.93 -7.64
CA VAL A 80 9.82 18.55 -6.44
C VAL A 80 10.22 20.00 -6.69
N THR A 81 10.81 20.32 -7.85
CA THR A 81 11.21 21.69 -8.20
C THR A 81 10.04 22.67 -8.37
N ARG A 82 8.83 22.17 -8.63
CA ARG A 82 7.60 22.97 -8.67
C ARG A 82 7.04 23.31 -7.29
N LEU A 83 7.43 22.57 -6.25
CA LEU A 83 6.97 22.81 -4.89
C LEU A 83 7.77 23.95 -4.23
N PRO A 84 7.12 24.78 -3.40
CA PRO A 84 7.85 25.78 -2.64
C PRO A 84 8.78 25.07 -1.63
N ARG A 85 9.97 25.65 -1.41
CA ARG A 85 11.04 25.05 -0.59
C ARG A 85 10.59 24.67 0.83
N TRP A 86 9.65 25.42 1.40
CA TRP A 86 9.11 25.13 2.73
C TRP A 86 8.31 23.83 2.78
N VAL A 87 7.57 23.47 1.72
CA VAL A 87 6.83 22.20 1.65
C VAL A 87 7.79 21.04 1.62
N VAL A 88 8.83 21.14 0.78
CA VAL A 88 9.84 20.08 0.64
C VAL A 88 10.55 19.87 1.98
N THR A 89 11.08 20.93 2.58
CA THR A 89 11.78 20.84 3.87
C THR A 89 10.89 20.33 5.00
N THR A 90 9.63 20.76 5.07
CA THR A 90 8.66 20.26 6.05
C THR A 90 8.37 18.78 5.84
N ALA A 91 8.16 18.33 4.60
CA ALA A 91 7.92 16.93 4.29
C ALA A 91 9.12 16.05 4.69
N TRP A 92 10.35 16.50 4.40
CA TRP A 92 11.57 15.81 4.83
C TRP A 92 11.70 15.74 6.35
N ALA A 93 11.43 16.84 7.06
CA ALA A 93 11.44 16.86 8.52
C ALA A 93 10.40 15.90 9.11
N LEU A 94 9.18 15.90 8.58
CA LEU A 94 8.11 14.99 9.01
C LEU A 94 8.48 13.52 8.76
N MET A 95 9.05 13.19 7.60
CA MET A 95 9.51 11.82 7.34
C MET A 95 10.62 11.39 8.30
N ALA A 96 11.59 12.27 8.57
CA ALA A 96 12.66 11.99 9.53
C ALA A 96 12.11 11.80 10.94
N CYS A 97 11.22 12.67 11.40
CA CYS A 97 10.54 12.52 12.68
C CYS A 97 9.74 11.23 12.74
N ALA A 98 8.99 10.88 11.69
CA ALA A 98 8.23 9.64 11.64
C ALA A 98 9.15 8.43 11.81
N ILE A 99 10.25 8.34 11.04
CA ILE A 99 11.24 7.26 11.16
C ILE A 99 11.80 7.15 12.58
N ILE A 100 12.17 8.28 13.19
CA ILE A 100 12.73 8.32 14.55
C ILE A 100 11.71 7.86 15.59
N LEU A 101 10.45 8.28 15.45
CA LEU A 101 9.38 8.03 16.42
C LEU A 101 8.72 6.66 16.25
N THR A 102 8.78 6.04 15.07
CA THR A 102 8.13 4.74 14.79
C THR A 102 9.09 3.56 14.79
N GLN A 103 10.12 3.56 15.64
CA GLN A 103 11.04 2.43 15.80
C GLN A 103 10.27 1.20 16.33
N GLY A 104 10.01 0.21 15.46
CA GLY A 104 9.30 -1.03 15.80
C GLY A 104 10.10 -2.28 15.39
N SER A 105 9.66 -3.46 15.83
CA SER A 105 10.32 -4.74 15.52
C SER A 105 10.25 -5.04 14.01
N SER A 106 11.40 -4.98 13.34
CA SER A 106 11.54 -5.31 11.92
C SER A 106 11.33 -6.81 11.70
N ASN A 107 10.34 -7.19 10.90
CA ASN A 107 10.35 -8.48 10.21
C ASN A 107 11.12 -8.27 8.90
N ALA A 108 12.44 -8.38 8.98
CA ALA A 108 13.30 -8.16 7.82
C ALA A 108 12.89 -9.07 6.64
N PHE A 109 12.65 -8.44 5.50
CA PHE A 109 12.23 -9.09 4.26
C PHE A 109 13.42 -9.84 3.64
N ILE A 110 13.71 -11.07 4.11
CA ILE A 110 14.62 -12.10 3.56
C ILE A 110 16.11 -11.70 3.27
N TYR A 111 16.45 -10.42 3.03
CA TYR A 111 17.76 -9.95 2.56
C TYR A 111 18.38 -8.81 3.38
N PHE A 112 17.63 -8.16 4.27
CA PHE A 112 18.14 -7.03 5.06
C PHE A 112 17.82 -7.22 6.54
N GLN A 113 18.47 -8.19 7.17
CA GLN A 113 18.61 -8.22 8.63
C GLN A 113 19.89 -7.45 8.98
N PHE A 114 19.75 -6.26 9.57
CA PHE A 114 20.82 -5.59 10.31
C PHE A 114 20.32 -5.37 11.73
#